data_AF-A0ABD8A6N0-F1
#
_entry.id   AF-A0ABD8A6N0-F1
#
_cell.length_a   1.000
_cell.length_b   1.000
_cell.length_c   1.000
_cell.angle_alpha   90.00
_cell.angle_beta   90.00
_cell.angle_gamma   90.00
#
_symmetry.space_group_name_H-M   'P 1'
#
loop_
_entity.id
_entity.type
_entity.pdbx_description
1 polymer ?
#
loop_
_entity_poly.entity_id
_entity_poly.type
_entity_poly.pdbx_seq_one_letter_code
_entity_poly.pdbx_strand_id
1 'polypeptide(L)'
;MKVQVKAFARFREALGSDPVVELPEGSAMTALLAALRDRAGGEEGLMFDEAGALRTHVVLMQNGIRVKRDDLDTLVLADGDEVAIFPPVAGG
;
A
#
# COMPACT_ATOMS: atom_id res chain seq x y z
N MET A 1 -15.26 4.24 3.59
CA MET A 1 -14.77 4.41 2.21
C MET A 1 -14.07 3.16 1.72
N LYS A 2 -14.16 2.88 0.42
CA LYS A 2 -13.55 1.74 -0.27
C LYS A 2 -12.36 2.23 -1.08
N VAL A 3 -11.20 1.65 -0.80
CA VAL A 3 -9.97 1.93 -1.54
C VAL A 3 -9.58 0.66 -2.29
N GLN A 4 -9.35 0.79 -3.59
CA GLN A 4 -8.91 -0.31 -4.43
C GLN A 4 -7.40 -0.40 -4.39
N VAL A 5 -6.86 -1.53 -3.95
CA VAL A 5 -5.41 -1.74 -3.90
C VAL A 5 -4.97 -2.61 -5.06
N LYS A 6 -4.00 -2.17 -5.85
CA LYS A 6 -3.39 -2.96 -6.93
C LYS A 6 -1.99 -3.41 -6.53
N ALA A 7 -1.82 -4.71 -6.35
CA ALA A 7 -0.54 -5.30 -5.98
C ALA A 7 0.13 -5.96 -7.19
N PHE A 8 1.44 -5.75 -7.33
CA PHE A 8 2.20 -6.21 -8.50
C PHE A 8 3.28 -7.25 -8.15
N ALA A 9 3.55 -8.14 -9.10
CA ALA A 9 4.50 -9.24 -8.98
C ALA A 9 4.35 -9.99 -7.64
N ARG A 10 5.44 -10.17 -6.87
CA ARG A 10 5.43 -10.90 -5.59
C ARG A 10 4.49 -10.31 -4.53
N PHE A 11 4.11 -9.03 -4.61
CA PHE A 11 3.16 -8.46 -3.67
C PHE A 11 1.73 -8.92 -3.91
N ARG A 12 1.41 -9.36 -5.14
CA ARG A 12 0.10 -9.94 -5.45
C ARG A 12 -0.11 -11.29 -4.77
N GLU A 13 0.98 -12.04 -4.55
CA GLU A 13 0.93 -13.31 -3.82
C GLU A 13 0.60 -13.05 -2.33
N ALA A 14 1.24 -12.04 -1.73
CA ALA A 14 1.01 -11.64 -0.34
C ALA A 14 -0.35 -10.99 -0.08
N LEU A 15 -0.79 -10.08 -0.95
CA LEU A 15 -2.01 -9.28 -0.73
C LEU A 15 -3.27 -9.84 -1.42
N GLY A 16 -3.07 -10.74 -2.39
CA GLY A 16 -4.10 -11.20 -3.31
C GLY A 16 -4.29 -10.29 -4.53
N SER A 17 -5.17 -10.71 -5.43
CA SER A 17 -5.52 -9.94 -6.64
C SER A 17 -6.50 -8.81 -6.30
N ASP A 18 -6.04 -7.58 -6.51
CA ASP A 18 -6.80 -6.33 -6.43
C ASP A 18 -7.77 -6.19 -5.24
N PRO A 19 -7.30 -6.30 -3.99
CA PRO A 19 -8.18 -6.25 -2.84
C PRO A 19 -8.80 -4.86 -2.66
N VAL A 20 -10.09 -4.85 -2.33
CA VAL A 20 -10.78 -3.66 -1.83
C VAL A 20 -10.63 -3.63 -0.31
N VAL A 21 -10.11 -2.51 0.21
CA VAL A 21 -9.96 -2.28 1.64
C VAL A 21 -11.00 -1.25 2.08
N GLU A 22 -11.77 -1.59 3.10
CA GLU A 22 -12.73 -0.67 3.73
C GLU A 22 -12.05 0.06 4.88
N LEU A 23 -12.05 1.39 4.82
CA LEU A 23 -11.47 2.28 5.82
C LEU A 23 -12.49 3.32 6.26
N PRO A 24 -12.36 3.91 7.46
CA PRO A 24 -13.13 5.10 7.83
C PRO A 24 -12.91 6.25 6.84
N GLU A 25 -13.92 7.09 6.63
CA GLU A 25 -13.76 8.27 5.77
C GLU A 25 -12.69 9.22 6.32
N GLY A 26 -11.89 9.79 5.42
CA GLY A 26 -10.80 10.69 5.79
C GLY A 26 -9.58 9.99 6.40
N SER A 27 -9.47 8.65 6.29
CA SER A 27 -8.28 7.94 6.75
C SER A 27 -7.05 8.31 5.93
N ALA A 28 -5.90 8.37 6.60
CA ALA A 28 -4.62 8.57 5.95
C ALA A 28 -4.10 7.30 5.26
N MET A 29 -3.14 7.45 4.36
CA MET A 29 -2.45 6.35 3.68
C MET A 29 -1.84 5.35 4.68
N THR A 30 -1.37 5.79 5.84
CA THR A 30 -0.89 4.89 6.91
C THR A 30 -1.92 3.89 7.40
N ALA A 31 -3.19 4.27 7.49
CA ALA A 31 -4.26 3.36 7.89
C ALA A 31 -4.47 2.25 6.84
N LEU A 32 -4.36 2.59 5.56
CA LEU A 32 -4.37 1.62 4.47
C LEU A 32 -3.17 0.67 4.58
N LEU A 33 -1.97 1.22 4.82
CA LEU A 33 -0.76 0.42 4.96
C LEU A 33 -0.83 -0.56 6.13
N ALA A 34 -1.39 -0.14 7.27
CA ALA A 34 -1.64 -1.02 8.41
C ALA A 34 -2.59 -2.17 8.02
N ALA A 35 -3.69 -1.87 7.33
CA ALA A 35 -4.62 -2.91 6.87
C ALA A 35 -3.98 -3.88 5.86
N LEU A 36 -3.09 -3.39 4.98
CA LEU A 36 -2.35 -4.22 4.04
C LEU A 36 -1.31 -5.10 4.74
N ARG A 37 -0.68 -4.59 5.81
CA ARG A 37 0.24 -5.36 6.63
C ARG A 37 -0.48 -6.55 7.29
N ASP A 38 -1.60 -6.28 7.96
CA ASP A 38 -2.40 -7.33 8.60
C ASP A 38 -2.87 -8.37 7.59
N ARG A 39 -3.19 -7.94 6.37
CA ARG A 39 -3.57 -8.83 5.26
C ARG A 39 -2.41 -9.68 4.73
N ALA A 40 -1.21 -9.11 4.62
CA ALA A 40 -0.03 -9.83 4.16
C ALA A 40 0.40 -10.94 5.13
N GLY A 41 0.03 -10.82 6.41
CA GLY A 41 0.32 -11.83 7.43
C GLY A 41 1.81 -12.18 7.47
N GLY A 42 2.14 -13.45 7.25
CA GLY A 42 3.54 -13.93 7.28
C GLY A 42 4.45 -13.35 6.19
N GLU A 43 3.90 -12.72 5.16
CA GLU A 43 4.65 -12.11 4.05
C GLU A 43 4.80 -10.59 4.20
N GLU A 44 4.42 -10.01 5.34
CA GLU A 44 4.55 -8.57 5.61
C GLU A 44 5.98 -8.06 5.39
N GLY A 45 6.97 -8.89 5.70
CA GLY A 45 8.40 -8.58 5.56
C GLY A 45 8.83 -8.25 4.12
N LEU A 46 8.01 -8.56 3.11
CA LEU A 46 8.26 -8.18 1.71
C LEU A 46 8.08 -6.67 1.46
N MET A 47 7.18 -6.03 2.22
CA MET A 47 6.74 -4.64 2.02
C MET A 47 7.10 -3.75 3.21
N PHE A 48 7.08 -4.32 4.41
CA PHE A 48 7.30 -3.65 5.68
C PHE A 48 8.61 -4.10 6.33
N ASP A 49 9.24 -3.20 7.08
CA ASP A 49 10.38 -3.51 7.93
C ASP A 49 9.96 -4.01 9.32
N GLU A 50 10.93 -4.31 10.18
CA GLU A 50 10.69 -4.82 11.54
C GLU A 50 9.98 -3.80 12.44
N ALA A 51 10.07 -2.51 12.12
CA ALA A 51 9.33 -1.45 12.82
C ALA A 51 7.89 -1.28 12.29
N GLY A 52 7.51 -2.04 11.25
CA GLY A 52 6.21 -1.95 10.58
C GLY A 52 6.14 -0.81 9.56
N ALA A 53 7.24 -0.13 9.27
CA ALA A 53 7.28 0.95 8.29
C ALA A 53 7.47 0.40 6.87
N LEU A 54 6.94 1.11 5.87
CA LEU A 54 7.07 0.70 4.48
C LEU A 54 8.53 0.78 4.01
N ARG A 55 9.10 -0.35 3.60
CA ARG A 55 10.50 -0.45 3.16
C ARG A 55 10.83 0.55 2.06
N THR A 56 12.02 1.15 2.12
CA THR A 56 12.49 2.26 1.25
C THR A 56 12.47 1.99 -0.26
N HIS A 57 12.43 0.72 -0.66
CA HIS A 57 12.48 0.31 -2.05
C HIS A 57 11.10 -0.03 -2.64
N VAL A 58 10.04 -0.02 -1.83
CA VAL A 58 8.65 -0.17 -2.28
C VAL A 58 8.18 1.13 -2.94
N VAL A 59 7.41 1.04 -4.01
CA VAL A 59 6.82 2.22 -4.66
C VAL A 59 5.31 2.21 -4.43
N LEU A 60 4.78 3.35 -3.98
CA LEU A 60 3.35 3.60 -3.86
C LEU A 60 2.89 4.63 -4.88
N MET A 61 1.71 4.39 -5.44
CA MET A 61 1.00 5.37 -6.27
C MET A 61 -0.44 5.46 -5.80
N GLN A 62 -0.99 6.67 -5.76
CA GLN A 62 -2.41 6.93 -5.55
C GLN A 62 -2.96 7.53 -6.84
N ASN A 63 -3.96 6.90 -7.45
CA ASN A 63 -4.60 7.35 -8.69
C ASN A 63 -3.59 7.64 -9.82
N GLY A 64 -2.54 6.82 -9.93
CA GLY A 64 -1.46 7.00 -10.92
C GLY A 64 -0.43 8.08 -10.60
N ILE A 65 -0.53 8.74 -9.44
CA ILE A 65 0.45 9.73 -8.95
C ILE A 65 1.33 9.07 -7.90
N ARG A 66 2.65 9.23 -8.04
CA ARG A 66 3.62 8.66 -7.08
C ARG A 66 3.49 9.35 -5.72
N VAL A 67 3.36 8.56 -4.68
CA VAL A 67 3.28 9.03 -3.29
C VAL A 67 4.69 9.06 -2.69
N LYS A 68 5.05 10.16 -2.04
CA LYS A 68 6.29 10.24 -1.26
C LYS A 68 6.07 9.63 0.12
N ARG A 69 7.13 9.05 0.69
CA ARG A 69 7.06 8.47 2.02
C ARG A 69 6.74 9.49 3.10
N ASP A 70 7.32 10.67 2.98
CA ASP A 70 7.14 11.75 3.96
C ASP A 70 5.69 12.26 3.99
N ASP A 71 4.90 11.98 2.93
CA ASP A 71 3.52 12.42 2.83
C ASP A 71 2.53 11.39 3.38
N LEU A 72 2.95 10.14 3.69
CA LEU A 72 2.04 9.04 4.03
C LEU A 72 1.13 9.34 5.22
N ASP A 73 1.63 10.09 6.20
CA ASP A 73 0.89 10.44 7.42
C ASP A 73 -0.14 11.56 7.16
N THR A 74 0.13 12.42 6.18
CA THR A 74 -0.71 13.58 5.84
C THR A 74 -1.63 13.35 4.65
N LEU A 75 -1.33 12.33 3.84
CA LEU A 75 -2.07 12.01 2.64
C LEU A 75 -3.38 11.30 3.00
N VAL A 76 -4.47 12.06 2.91
CA VAL A 76 -5.82 11.57 3.14
C VAL A 76 -6.35 10.86 1.89
N LEU A 77 -6.89 9.67 2.08
CA LEU A 77 -7.55 8.88 1.03
C LEU A 77 -9.04 9.24 0.94
N ALA A 78 -9.59 9.11 -0.26
CA ALA A 78 -11.01 9.29 -0.55
C ALA A 78 -11.68 7.97 -0.98
N ASP A 79 -13.01 7.95 -0.98
CA ASP A 79 -13.78 6.82 -1.49
C ASP A 79 -13.57 6.64 -3.00
N GLY A 80 -13.28 5.40 -3.40
CA GLY A 80 -12.98 5.06 -4.79
C GLY A 80 -11.52 5.29 -5.19
N ASP A 81 -10.65 5.73 -4.28
CA ASP A 81 -9.22 5.87 -4.58
C ASP A 81 -8.60 4.52 -4.96
N GLU A 82 -7.68 4.59 -5.92
CA GLU A 82 -6.84 3.48 -6.32
C GLU A 82 -5.43 3.67 -5.75
N VAL A 83 -4.94 2.67 -5.02
CA VAL A 83 -3.57 2.64 -4.51
C VAL A 83 -2.81 1.47 -5.10
N ALA A 84 -1.76 1.75 -5.88
CA ALA A 84 -0.91 0.74 -6.46
C ALA A 84 0.38 0.58 -5.64
N ILE A 85 0.76 -0.67 -5.36
CA ILE A 85 1.98 -1.03 -4.63
C ILE A 85 2.88 -1.91 -5.50
N PHE A 86 4.08 -1.41 -5.76
CA PHE A 86 5.05 -2.07 -6.63
C PHE A 86 6.30 -2.49 -5.86
N PRO A 87 6.82 -3.69 -6.11
CA PRO A 87 8.15 -4.05 -5.65
C PRO A 87 9.20 -3.14 -6.29
N PRO A 88 10.44 -3.13 -5.77
CA PRO A 88 11.51 -2.34 -6.35
C PRO A 88 11.65 -2.71 -7.82
N VAL A 89 11.65 -1.69 -8.67
CA VAL A 89 11.92 -1.86 -10.09
C VAL A 89 13.38 -2.25 -10.23
N ALA A 90 13.66 -3.52 -10.51
CA ALA A 90 14.97 -3.91 -11.02
C ALA A 90 15.09 -3.32 -12.42
N GLY A 91 15.85 -2.22 -12.55
CA GLY A 91 16.22 -1.72 -13.86
C GLY A 91 17.00 -2.81 -14.59
N GLY A 92 16.51 -3.21 -15.76
CA GLY A 92 17.25 -4.02 -16.72
C GLY A 92 18.27 -3.18 -17.47
#